data_AF-T2J3R5-F1
#
_entry.id   AF-T2J3R5-F1
#
_cell.length_a   1.000
_cell.length_b   1.000
_cell.length_c   1.000
_cell.angle_alpha   90.00
_cell.angle_beta   90.00
_cell.angle_gamma   90.00
#
_symmetry.space_group_name_H-M   'P 1'
#
loop_
_entity.id
_entity.type
_entity.pdbx_description
1 polymer ?
#
loop_
_entity_poly.entity_id
_entity_poly.type
_entity_poly.pdbx_seq_one_letter_code
_entity_poly.pdbx_strand_id
1 'polypeptide(L)'
;MKAVVSDGILLLGEIVQQGGSVGDFVLLPSQPITRELYGCILPQENTEFKKLVNLTILSPENRILQKEWFSINTGEFPYIIEQKD
;
A
#
# COMPACT_ATOMS: atom_id res chain seq x y z
N MET A 1 -12.35 -12.45 -21.81
CA MET A 1 -11.52 -11.51 -21.02
C MET A 1 -11.88 -11.72 -19.56
N LYS A 2 -10.91 -11.89 -18.67
CA LYS A 2 -11.14 -12.02 -17.21
C LYS A 2 -10.73 -10.70 -16.55
N ALA A 3 -11.56 -10.18 -15.67
CA ALA A 3 -11.25 -9.02 -14.84
C ALA A 3 -11.31 -9.44 -13.37
N VAL A 4 -10.44 -8.87 -12.53
CA VAL A 4 -10.42 -9.11 -11.09
C VAL A 4 -10.76 -7.80 -10.39
N VAL A 5 -11.60 -7.89 -9.37
CA VAL A 5 -11.96 -6.76 -8.52
C VAL A 5 -11.42 -7.04 -7.13
N SER A 6 -10.61 -6.12 -6.62
CA SER A 6 -10.03 -6.16 -5.29
C SER A 6 -9.60 -4.73 -4.93
N ASP A 7 -9.10 -4.56 -3.72
CA ASP A 7 -8.40 -3.36 -3.31
C ASP A 7 -7.24 -3.06 -4.25
N GLY A 8 -7.05 -1.78 -4.58
CA GLY A 8 -6.05 -1.37 -5.56
C GLY A 8 -4.67 -1.87 -5.18
N ILE A 9 -4.25 -1.69 -3.91
CA ILE A 9 -2.88 -2.00 -3.49
C ILE A 9 -2.59 -3.49 -3.64
N LEU A 10 -3.61 -4.32 -3.40
CA LEU A 10 -3.52 -5.77 -3.52
C LEU A 10 -3.42 -6.18 -4.99
N LEU A 11 -4.16 -5.53 -5.89
CA LEU A 11 -4.06 -5.75 -7.33
C LEU A 11 -2.66 -5.39 -7.87
N LEU A 12 -2.09 -4.27 -7.41
CA LEU A 12 -0.73 -3.88 -7.81
C LEU A 12 0.31 -4.85 -7.25
N GLY A 13 0.17 -5.22 -5.97
CA GLY A 13 1.05 -6.19 -5.33
C GLY A 13 1.06 -7.54 -6.05
N GLU A 14 -0.11 -8.03 -6.47
CA GLU A 14 -0.23 -9.27 -7.24
C GLU A 14 0.49 -9.20 -8.59
N ILE A 15 0.34 -8.09 -9.33
CA ILE A 15 1.03 -7.89 -10.62
C ILE A 15 2.56 -7.92 -10.42
N VAL A 16 3.05 -7.19 -9.41
CA VAL A 16 4.49 -7.15 -9.09
C VAL A 16 4.99 -8.53 -8.63
N GLN A 17 4.23 -9.24 -7.80
CA GLN A 17 4.58 -10.59 -7.32
C GLN A 17 4.72 -11.59 -8.47
N GLN A 18 3.90 -11.45 -9.51
CA GLN A 18 3.98 -12.26 -10.73
C GLN A 18 5.10 -11.83 -11.70
N GLY A 19 5.88 -10.81 -11.35
CA GLY A 19 6.94 -10.25 -12.19
C GLY A 19 6.43 -9.38 -13.34
N GLY A 20 5.17 -8.96 -13.30
CA GLY A 20 4.57 -8.06 -14.28
C GLY A 20 4.85 -6.59 -14.01
N SER A 21 4.68 -5.77 -15.04
CA SER A 21 4.71 -4.30 -14.90
C SER A 21 3.30 -3.79 -14.64
N VAL A 22 3.15 -2.94 -13.61
CA VAL A 22 1.88 -2.25 -13.33
C VAL A 22 1.41 -1.42 -14.53
N GLY A 23 2.36 -0.90 -15.33
CA GLY A 23 2.05 -0.10 -16.53
C GLY A 23 1.35 -0.88 -17.65
N ASP A 24 1.35 -2.21 -17.60
CA ASP A 24 0.68 -3.06 -18.59
C ASP A 24 -0.83 -3.20 -18.31
N PHE A 25 -1.31 -2.67 -17.18
CA PHE A 25 -2.69 -2.81 -16.72
C PHE A 25 -3.33 -1.46 -16.43
N VAL A 26 -4.66 -1.40 -16.55
CA VAL A 26 -5.44 -0.21 -16.19
C VAL A 26 -6.16 -0.49 -14.86
N LEU A 27 -5.82 0.28 -13.82
CA LEU A 27 -6.56 0.28 -12.56
C LEU A 27 -7.77 1.22 -12.69
N LEU A 28 -8.98 0.66 -12.56
CA LEU A 28 -10.24 1.42 -12.65
C LEU A 28 -11.08 1.21 -11.39
N PRO A 29 -11.68 2.27 -10.84
CA PRO A 29 -11.45 3.68 -11.17
C PRO A 29 -10.03 4.13 -10.78
N SER A 30 -9.49 5.11 -11.50
CA SER A 30 -8.13 5.65 -11.24
C SER A 30 -8.02 6.33 -9.87
N GLN A 31 -9.14 6.78 -9.32
CA GLN A 31 -9.25 7.24 -7.95
C GLN A 31 -10.08 6.22 -7.15
N PRO A 32 -9.54 5.67 -6.04
CA PRO A 32 -10.29 4.78 -5.17
C PRO A 32 -11.59 5.44 -4.69
N ILE A 33 -12.68 4.67 -4.69
CA ILE A 33 -14.00 5.14 -4.23
C ILE A 33 -13.96 5.47 -2.72
N THR A 34 -13.11 4.77 -1.98
CA THR A 34 -12.91 4.88 -0.53
C THR A 34 -11.44 5.16 -0.21
N ARG A 35 -11.19 6.05 0.77
CA ARG A 35 -9.87 6.18 1.40
C ARG A 35 -9.76 5.11 2.48
N GLU A 36 -9.38 3.90 2.09
CA GLU A 36 -9.29 2.79 3.02
C GLU A 36 -8.03 2.89 3.87
N LEU A 37 -8.19 2.78 5.19
CA LEU A 37 -7.08 2.61 6.10
C LEU A 37 -6.76 1.12 6.14
N TYR A 38 -5.58 0.74 5.65
CA TYR A 38 -5.12 -0.64 5.75
C TYR A 38 -4.82 -0.99 7.21
N GLY A 39 -5.56 -1.96 7.75
CA GLY A 39 -5.31 -2.57 9.03
C GLY A 39 -4.44 -3.83 8.90
N CYS A 40 -3.68 -4.15 9.92
CA CYS A 40 -2.96 -5.41 10.03
C CYS A 40 -3.59 -6.27 11.13
N ILE A 41 -3.94 -7.52 10.81
CA ILE A 41 -4.34 -8.51 11.83
C ILE A 41 -3.05 -9.05 12.46
N LEU A 42 -2.92 -8.87 13.78
CA LEU A 42 -1.78 -9.34 14.56
C LEU A 42 -2.23 -10.42 15.55
N PRO A 43 -1.37 -11.39 15.92
CA PRO A 43 -1.67 -12.32 16.99
C PRO A 43 -1.98 -11.58 18.28
N GLN A 44 -3.16 -11.82 18.86
CA GLN A 44 -3.68 -11.04 19.98
C GLN A 44 -2.75 -11.05 21.21
N GLU A 45 -2.17 -12.21 21.52
CA GLU A 45 -1.37 -12.40 22.74
C GLU A 45 0.12 -12.06 22.56
N ASN A 46 0.57 -11.72 21.34
CA ASN A 46 1.98 -11.43 21.08
C ASN A 46 2.29 -9.93 21.17
N THR A 47 2.43 -9.45 22.42
CA THR A 47 2.67 -8.04 22.72
C THR A 47 4.01 -7.53 22.20
N GLU A 48 5.06 -8.37 22.19
CA GLU A 48 6.38 -7.98 21.68
C GLU A 48 6.36 -7.76 20.18
N PHE A 49 5.69 -8.64 19.43
CA PHE A 49 5.52 -8.47 18.00
C PHE A 49 4.71 -7.22 17.66
N LYS A 50 3.63 -6.94 18.41
CA LYS A 50 2.88 -5.69 18.26
C LYS A 50 3.76 -4.46 18.50
N LYS A 51 4.62 -4.50 19.53
CA LYS A 51 5.56 -3.40 19.81
C LYS A 51 6.57 -3.23 18.66
N LEU A 52 7.13 -4.31 18.13
CA LEU A 52 8.02 -4.28 16.98
C LEU A 52 7.34 -3.63 15.78
N VAL A 53 6.16 -4.13 15.39
CA VAL A 53 5.38 -3.60 14.25
C VAL A 53 5.11 -2.11 14.43
N ASN A 54 4.68 -1.67 15.62
CA ASN A 54 4.43 -0.26 15.89
C ASN A 54 5.71 0.60 15.77
N LEU A 55 6.84 0.12 16.30
CA LEU A 55 8.11 0.83 16.18
C LEU A 55 8.57 0.93 14.73
N THR A 56 8.41 -0.14 13.94
CA THR A 56 8.72 -0.14 12.51
C THR A 56 7.82 0.83 11.75
N ILE A 57 6.50 0.81 11.98
CA ILE A 57 5.56 1.72 11.31
C ILE A 57 5.90 3.19 11.59
N LEU A 58 6.28 3.50 12.84
CA LEU A 58 6.61 4.86 13.26
C LEU A 58 8.04 5.28 12.92
N SER A 59 8.86 4.38 12.38
CA SER A 59 10.28 4.65 12.17
C SER A 59 10.52 5.70 11.07
N PRO A 60 11.60 6.50 11.16
CA PRO A 60 11.97 7.44 10.10
C PRO A 60 12.19 6.76 8.74
N GLU A 61 12.79 5.57 8.74
CA GLU A 61 13.07 4.78 7.54
C GLU A 61 11.77 4.39 6.84
N ASN A 62 10.74 4.00 7.61
CA ASN A 62 9.43 3.70 7.05
C ASN A 62 8.77 4.94 6.43
N ARG A 63 9.00 6.14 6.98
CA ARG A 63 8.50 7.39 6.35
C ARG A 63 9.19 7.69 5.03
N ILE A 64 10.48 7.36 4.90
CA ILE A 64 11.22 7.49 3.64
C ILE A 64 10.63 6.52 2.60
N LEU A 65 10.47 5.24 2.96
CA LEU A 65 9.88 4.23 2.07
C LEU A 65 8.46 4.61 1.65
N GLN A 66 7.61 5.06 2.57
CA GLN A 66 6.26 5.54 2.23
C GLN A 66 6.29 6.68 1.20
N LYS A 67 7.26 7.59 1.32
CA LYS A 67 7.43 8.68 0.37
C LYS A 67 7.91 8.17 -0.99
N GLU A 68 8.89 7.27 -1.02
CA GLU A 68 9.42 6.68 -2.26
C GLU A 68 8.36 5.88 -3.02
N TRP A 69 7.48 5.18 -2.29
CA TRP A 69 6.48 4.31 -2.92
C TRP A 69 5.18 5.04 -3.26
N PHE A 70 4.72 5.96 -2.40
CA PHE A 70 3.35 6.49 -2.46
C PHE A 70 3.27 8.02 -2.56
N SER A 71 4.37 8.70 -2.91
CA SER A 71 4.30 10.14 -3.21
C SER A 71 3.54 10.41 -4.50
N ILE A 72 2.62 11.38 -4.45
CA ILE A 72 1.76 11.78 -5.57
C ILE A 72 2.56 12.11 -6.84
N ASN A 73 3.72 12.74 -6.69
CA ASN A 73 4.50 13.28 -7.81
C ASN A 73 5.72 12.42 -8.20
N THR A 74 6.18 11.56 -7.30
CA THR A 74 7.48 10.88 -7.41
C THR A 74 7.44 9.43 -6.96
N GLY A 75 6.28 8.94 -6.52
CA GLY A 75 6.10 7.59 -6.01
C GLY A 75 6.12 6.56 -7.14
N GLU A 76 6.69 5.39 -6.87
CA GLU A 76 6.67 4.26 -7.82
C GLU A 76 5.26 3.72 -8.08
N PHE A 77 4.34 3.91 -7.13
CA PHE A 77 2.97 3.43 -7.24
C PHE A 77 1.98 4.59 -7.35
N PRO A 78 0.88 4.42 -8.13
CA PRO A 78 -0.12 5.46 -8.38
C PRO A 78 -1.08 5.68 -7.20
N TYR A 79 -0.59 5.65 -5.96
CA TYR A 79 -1.39 5.96 -4.76
C TYR A 79 -1.18 7.39 -4.31
N ILE A 80 -2.27 8.06 -3.98
CA ILE A 80 -2.29 9.39 -3.38
C ILE A 80 -2.54 9.22 -1.88
N ILE A 81 -1.48 9.31 -1.07
CA ILE A 81 -1.62 9.48 0.39
C ILE A 81 -1.57 10.99 0.67
N GLU A 82 -2.73 11.60 0.93
CA GLU A 82 -2.76 12.96 1.47
C GLU A 82 -2.28 12.95 2.92
N GLN A 83 -1.14 13.60 3.20
CA GLN A 83 -0.79 13.96 4.57
C GLN A 83 -1.69 15.12 5.01
N LYS A 84 -2.52 14.90 6.04
CA LYS A 84 -3.14 16.02 6.76
C LYS A 84 -2.12 16.56 7.77
N ASP A 85 -1.89 17.87 7.69
CA ASP A 85 -1.13 18.66 8.67
C ASP A 85 -1.73 18.56 10.09
#